data_AF-A0A1J3D3V9-F1
#
_entry.id   AF-A0A1J3D3V9-F1
#
_cell.length_a   1.000
_cell.length_b   1.000
_cell.length_c   1.000
_cell.angle_alpha   90.00
_cell.angle_beta   90.00
_cell.angle_gamma   90.00
#
_symmetry.space_group_name_H-M   'P 1'
#
loop_
_entity.id
_entity.type
_entity.pdbx_description
1 polymer ?
#
loop_
_entity_poly.entity_id
_entity_poly.type
_entity_poly.pdbx_seq_one_letter_code
_entity_poly.pdbx_strand_id
1 'polypeptide(L)' 'AIPTAERLCSKTIDIDPICQRCCLHEETINHVLFHCQHANAIWRCAGFTQFDVGQLHLEDNIRQMFQIKEMQSLMDEKR' A
#
# COMPACT_ATOMS: atom_id res chain seq x y z
N ALA A 1 5.64 -15.20 -1.54
CA ALA A 1 5.47 -13.76 -1.79
C ALA A 1 5.37 -13.54 -3.30
N ILE A 2 4.44 -12.69 -3.76
CA ILE A 2 4.31 -12.34 -5.19
C ILE A 2 5.20 -11.11 -5.44
N PRO A 3 6.12 -11.13 -6.43
CA PRO A 3 6.94 -9.97 -6.76
C PRO A 3 6.11 -8.90 -7.49
N THR A 4 6.48 -7.64 -7.33
CA THR A 4 5.90 -6.52 -8.09
C THR A 4 6.51 -6.45 -9.49
N ALA A 5 5.84 -5.81 -10.44
CA ALA A 5 6.34 -5.70 -11.81
C ALA A 5 7.74 -5.04 -11.87
N GLU A 6 7.97 -3.98 -11.09
CA GLU A 6 9.30 -3.37 -10.90
C GLU A 6 10.39 -4.40 -10.57
N ARG A 7 10.09 -5.36 -9.67
CA ARG A 7 11.04 -6.39 -9.23
C ARG A 7 11.23 -7.52 -10.24
N LEU A 8 10.27 -7.73 -11.13
CA LEU A 8 10.41 -8.66 -12.25
C LEU A 8 11.28 -8.02 -13.34
N CYS A 9 11.05 -6.74 -13.66
CA CYS A 9 11.88 -5.97 -14.59
C CYS A 9 13.35 -5.89 -14.14
N SER A 10 13.61 -5.68 -12.84
CA SER A 10 14.98 -5.68 -12.31
C SER A 10 15.71 -7.03 -12.44
N LYS A 11 14.96 -8.11 -12.64
CA LYS A 11 15.48 -9.45 -12.97
C LYS A 11 15.47 -9.74 -14.46
N THR A 12 15.46 -8.71 -15.30
CA THR A 12 15.50 -8.80 -16.77
C THR A 12 14.31 -9.55 -17.39
N ILE A 13 13.18 -9.60 -16.68
CA ILE A 13 11.94 -10.14 -17.24
C ILE A 13 11.24 -8.98 -17.97
N ASP A 14 11.05 -9.15 -19.28
CA ASP A 14 10.42 -8.14 -20.15
C ASP A 14 8.90 -8.12 -19.93
N ILE A 15 8.47 -7.30 -18.98
CA ILE A 15 7.07 -7.02 -18.70
C ILE A 15 6.86 -5.51 -18.53
N ASP A 16 5.63 -5.08 -18.72
CA ASP A 16 5.23 -3.70 -18.44
C ASP A 16 5.37 -3.40 -16.93
N PRO A 17 6.23 -2.44 -16.52
CA PRO A 17 6.39 -2.08 -15.12
C PRO A 17 5.15 -1.34 -14.57
N ILE A 18 4.21 -0.91 -15.41
CA ILE A 18 3.03 -0.17 -14.99
C ILE A 18 2.07 -1.06 -14.20
N CYS A 19 1.56 -0.51 -13.09
CA CYS A 19 0.60 -1.17 -12.23
C CYS A 19 -0.67 -1.53 -13.01
N GLN A 20 -0.99 -2.81 -13.04
CA GLN A 20 -2.14 -3.37 -13.75
C GLN A 20 -3.50 -3.00 -13.13
N ARG A 21 -3.49 -2.31 -11.98
CA ARG A 21 -4.71 -1.86 -11.28
C ARG A 21 -5.08 -0.44 -11.63
N CYS A 22 -4.13 0.49 -11.54
CA CYS A 22 -4.39 1.89 -11.82
C CYS A 22 -4.00 2.29 -13.24
N CYS A 23 -3.09 1.56 -13.88
CA CYS A 23 -2.55 1.86 -15.21
C CYS A 23 -1.89 3.24 -15.34
N LEU A 24 -1.42 3.83 -14.23
CA LEU A 24 -0.90 5.21 -14.19
C LEU A 24 0.56 5.30 -13.73
N HIS A 25 0.99 4.42 -12.83
CA HIS A 25 2.32 4.48 -12.20
C HIS A 25 2.96 3.10 -12.17
N GLU A 26 4.27 3.04 -11.97
CA GLU A 26 4.99 1.78 -11.81
C GLU A 26 4.50 0.96 -10.61
N GLU A 27 4.48 -0.35 -10.79
CA GLU A 27 4.11 -1.30 -9.76
C GLU A 27 5.28 -1.53 -8.79
N THR A 28 5.36 -0.67 -7.78
CA THR A 28 6.25 -0.86 -6.62
C THR A 28 5.47 -1.39 -5.42
N ILE A 29 6.15 -1.90 -4.39
CA ILE A 29 5.44 -2.33 -3.16
C ILE A 29 4.68 -1.16 -2.54
N ASN A 30 5.32 0.01 -2.46
CA ASN A 30 4.70 1.19 -1.86
C ASN A 30 3.46 1.61 -2.67
N HIS A 31 3.54 1.52 -4.00
CA HIS A 31 2.42 1.83 -4.85
C HIS A 31 1.25 0.86 -4.63
N VAL A 32 1.47 -0.45 -4.74
CA VAL A 32 0.39 -1.45 -4.65
C VAL A 32 -0.27 -1.47 -3.27
N LEU A 33 0.46 -1.09 -2.21
CA LEU A 33 -0.09 -1.06 -0.86
C LEU A 33 -0.67 0.30 -0.45
N PHE A 34 -0.10 1.44 -0.86
CA PHE A 34 -0.41 2.74 -0.25
C PHE A 34 -0.64 3.91 -1.22
N HIS A 35 -0.17 3.84 -2.48
CA HIS A 35 -0.39 4.94 -3.45
C HIS A 35 -1.37 4.61 -4.56
N CYS A 36 -1.68 3.33 -4.77
CA CYS A 36 -2.59 2.92 -5.81
C CYS A 36 -4.02 3.33 -5.44
N GLN A 37 -4.74 3.93 -6.37
CA GLN A 37 -6.15 4.31 -6.17
C GLN A 37 -7.01 3.11 -5.77
N HIS A 38 -6.69 1.92 -6.31
CA HIS A 38 -7.34 0.67 -5.93
C HIS A 38 -7.06 0.29 -4.47
N ALA A 39 -5.81 0.44 -4.02
CA ALA A 39 -5.44 0.19 -2.62
C ALA A 39 -6.14 1.16 -1.67
N ASN A 40 -6.21 2.45 -2.02
CA ASN A 40 -6.91 3.45 -1.20
C ASN A 40 -8.41 3.16 -1.09
N ALA A 41 -9.04 2.65 -2.14
CA ALA A 41 -10.43 2.19 -2.05
C ALA A 41 -10.58 1.02 -1.05
N ILE A 42 -9.66 0.05 -1.06
CA ILE A 42 -9.67 -1.09 -0.13
C ILE A 42 -9.46 -0.63 1.32
N TRP A 43 -8.49 0.24 1.57
CA TRP A 43 -8.25 0.79 2.90
C TRP A 43 -9.47 1.52 3.46
N ARG A 44 -10.12 2.35 2.64
CA ARG A 44 -11.37 3.02 3.01
C ARG A 44 -12.49 2.03 3.34
N CYS A 45 -12.65 0.96 2.56
CA CYS A 45 -13.62 -0.10 2.86
C CYS A 45 -13.33 -0.82 4.19
N ALA A 46 -12.06 -0.90 4.57
CA ALA A 46 -11.64 -1.46 5.86
C ALA A 46 -11.67 -0.46 7.02
N GLY A 47 -12.12 0.79 6.78
CA GLY A 47 -12.24 1.83 7.80
C GLY A 47 -10.96 2.65 8.03
N PHE A 48 -9.98 2.57 7.13
CA PHE A 48 -8.72 3.29 7.22
C PHE A 48 -8.67 4.42 6.17
N THR A 49 -8.84 5.66 6.61
CA THR A 49 -8.72 6.87 5.75
C THR A 49 -7.34 7.53 5.85
N GLN A 50 -6.49 7.06 6.75
CA GLN A 50 -5.16 7.63 7.00
C GLN A 50 -4.21 7.44 5.82
N PHE A 51 -4.46 6.44 4.97
CA PHE A 51 -3.65 6.11 3.80
C PHE A 51 -4.08 6.83 2.52
N ASP A 52 -5.08 7.72 2.55
CA ASP A 52 -5.51 8.46 1.36
C ASP A 52 -4.39 9.34 0.78
N VAL A 53 -3.49 9.82 1.64
CA VAL A 53 -2.24 10.52 1.28
C VAL A 53 -1.07 9.64 1.71
N GLY A 54 -0.78 8.59 0.94
CA GLY A 54 0.31 7.69 1.26
C GLY A 54 1.65 8.43 1.37
N GLN A 55 2.48 8.01 2.33
CA GLN A 55 3.80 8.58 2.59
C GLN A 55 4.80 8.25 1.46
N LEU A 56 5.83 9.07 1.30
CA LEU A 56 6.84 8.90 0.26
C LEU A 56 7.57 7.55 0.39
N HIS A 57 7.94 7.16 1.61
CA HIS A 57 8.68 5.93 1.89
C HIS A 57 7.76 4.83 2.44
N LEU A 58 8.00 3.60 1.98
CA LEU A 58 7.27 2.41 2.43
C LEU A 58 7.35 2.22 3.95
N GLU A 59 8.51 2.48 4.54
CA GLU A 59 8.74 2.32 5.97
C GLU A 59 7.81 3.19 6.81
N ASP A 60 7.54 4.43 6.38
CA ASP A 60 6.68 5.35 7.11
C ASP A 60 5.22 4.94 7.04
N ASN A 61 4.76 4.43 5.88
CA ASN A 61 3.43 3.83 5.74
C ASN A 61 3.26 2.60 6.66
N ILE A 62 4.29 1.76 6.74
CA ILE A 62 4.28 0.58 7.62
C ILE A 62 4.25 1.00 9.10
N ARG A 63 5.06 1.99 9.50
CA ARG A 63 5.03 2.54 10.87
C ARG A 63 3.64 3.09 11.22
N GLN A 64 3.04 3.86 10.32
CA GLN A 64 1.69 4.38 10.51
C GLN A 64 0.67 3.25 10.68
N MET A 65 0.74 2.19 9.87
CA MET A 65 -0.13 1.02 9.99
C MET A 65 -0.05 0.35 11.37
N PHE A 66 1.15 0.18 11.92
CA PHE A 66 1.33 -0.38 13.26
C PHE A 66 0.73 0.52 14.35
N GLN A 67 0.96 1.84 14.26
CA GLN A 67 0.40 2.82 15.21
C GLN A 67 -1.13 2.82 15.21
N ILE A 68 -1.75 2.75 14.02
CA ILE A 68 -3.21 2.71 13.90
C ILE A 68 -3.77 1.44 14.54
N LYS A 69 -3.13 0.28 14.32
CA LYS A 69 -3.56 -0.99 14.94
C LYS A 69 -3.48 -0.95 16.46
N GLU A 70 -2.41 -0.39 17.00
CA GLU A 70 -2.24 -0.22 18.45
C GLU A 70 -3.35 0.67 19.01
N MET A 71 -3.63 1.81 18.36
CA MET A 71 -4.71 2.70 18.77
C MET A 71 -6.10 2.05 18.68
N GLN A 72 -6.36 1.24 17.64
CA GLN A 72 -7.62 0.48 17.51
C GLN A 72 -7.77 -0.55 18.63
N SER A 73 -6.70 -1.29 18.97
CA SER A 73 -6.72 -2.25 20.09
C SER A 73 -7.11 -1.57 21.40
N LEU A 74 -6.56 -0.39 21.69
CA LEU A 74 -6.85 0.38 22.90
C LEU A 74 -8.28 0.94 22.92
N MET A 75 -8.87 1.21 21.75
CA MET A 75 -10.25 1.66 21.63
C MET A 75 -11.24 0.50 21.78
N ASP A 76 -10.91 -0.69 21.27
CA ASP A 76 -11.72 -1.90 21.41
C ASP A 76 -11.76 -2.41 22.85
N GLU A 77 -10.65 -2.30 23.60
CA GLU A 77 -10.60 -2.66 25.04
C GLU A 77 -11.44 -1.74 25.94
N LYS A 78 -11.75 -0.52 25.49
CA LYS A 78 -12.54 0.47 26.26
C LYS A 78 -14.05 0.40 26.02
N ARG A 79 -14.52 -0.49 25.13
CA ARG A 79 -15.92 -0.62 24.73
C ARG A 79 -16.60 -1.78 25.46
#